data_AF-A0A2N3LJY7-F1
#
_entry.id   AF-A0A2N3LJY7-F1
#
_cell.length_a   1.000
_cell.length_b   1.000
_cell.length_c   1.000
_cell.angle_alpha   90.00
_cell.angle_beta   90.00
_cell.angle_gamma   90.00
#
_symmetry.space_group_name_H-M   'P 1'
#
loop_
_entity.id
_entity.type
_entity.pdbx_description
1 polymer ?
#
loop_
_entity_poly.entity_id
_entity_poly.type
_entity_poly.pdbx_seq_one_letter_code
_entity_poly.pdbx_strand_id
1 'polypeptide(L)'
;MNPHRYYNKYKRNKEAVAFYKSKEWLRCREIALIRDGYLCQPCLRNGKLTPANTVHHIKHYEDYPELALDLDNLESICPSCHNKEHPEKGKGKKETKRTKIPVIKSKANEEVT
;
A
#
# COMPACT_ATOMS: atom_id res chain seq x y z
N MET A 1 5.77 25.66 28.78
CA MET A 1 5.35 25.94 27.39
C MET A 1 5.22 24.60 26.68
N ASN A 2 3.99 24.12 26.44
CA ASN A 2 3.75 22.72 26.04
C ASN A 2 4.19 22.51 24.55
N PRO A 3 5.23 21.70 24.27
CA PRO A 3 5.84 21.55 22.92
C PRO A 3 4.92 20.86 21.90
N HIS A 4 3.72 20.44 22.33
CA HIS A 4 2.72 19.79 21.50
C HIS A 4 2.19 20.68 20.35
N ARG A 5 2.50 21.98 20.37
CA ARG A 5 2.25 22.93 19.26
C ARG A 5 3.35 22.95 18.19
N TYR A 6 4.51 22.34 18.42
CA TYR A 6 5.66 22.38 17.50
C TYR A 6 5.53 21.41 16.31
N TYR A 7 4.68 20.38 16.41
CA TYR A 7 4.43 19.45 15.30
C TYR A 7 3.24 19.87 14.40
N ASN A 8 3.17 21.16 14.10
CA ASN A 8 2.46 21.68 12.91
C ASN A 8 3.18 21.28 11.59
N LYS A 9 4.05 20.25 11.62
CA LYS A 9 4.54 19.47 10.47
C LYS A 9 3.40 18.88 9.62
N TYR A 10 2.19 18.82 10.18
CA TYR A 10 0.97 18.30 9.59
C TYR A 10 -0.05 19.40 9.22
N LYS A 11 0.37 20.47 8.55
CA LYS A 11 -0.57 21.18 7.66
C LYS A 11 -0.86 20.21 6.50
N ARG A 12 -1.68 19.16 6.73
CA ARG A 12 -2.15 18.25 5.68
C ARG A 12 -2.59 19.14 4.53
N ASN A 13 -1.92 19.02 3.38
CA ASN A 13 -2.31 19.76 2.20
C ASN A 13 -3.79 19.44 1.94
N LYS A 14 -4.66 20.41 2.23
CA LYS A 14 -6.12 20.21 2.19
C LYS A 14 -6.56 19.86 0.78
N GLU A 15 -5.86 20.40 -0.21
CA GLU A 15 -6.10 20.16 -1.62
C GLU A 15 -5.71 18.73 -1.99
N ALA A 16 -4.54 18.24 -1.57
CA ALA A 16 -4.16 16.84 -1.77
C ALA A 16 -5.16 15.88 -1.10
N VAL A 17 -5.60 16.17 0.12
CA VAL A 17 -6.61 15.36 0.82
C VAL A 17 -7.95 15.38 0.07
N ALA A 18 -8.37 16.53 -0.46
CA ALA A 18 -9.59 16.64 -1.25
C ALA A 18 -9.46 15.88 -2.57
N PHE A 19 -8.32 15.98 -3.25
CA PHE A 19 -8.01 15.27 -4.48
C PHE A 19 -8.10 13.76 -4.29
N TYR A 20 -7.43 13.18 -3.28
CA TYR A 20 -7.50 11.74 -3.02
C TYR A 20 -8.89 11.24 -2.57
N LYS A 21 -9.81 12.15 -2.24
CA LYS A 21 -11.22 11.86 -1.95
C LYS A 21 -12.16 12.19 -3.11
N SER A 22 -11.65 12.82 -4.16
CA SER A 22 -12.43 13.26 -5.31
C SER A 22 -12.97 12.06 -6.10
N LYS A 23 -14.10 12.24 -6.77
CA LYS A 23 -14.72 11.16 -7.57
C LYS A 23 -13.87 10.83 -8.79
N GLU A 24 -13.22 11.86 -9.33
CA GLU A 24 -12.32 11.83 -10.45
C GLU A 24 -11.12 10.92 -10.16
N TRP A 25 -10.46 11.12 -9.02
CA TRP A 25 -9.38 10.24 -8.57
C TRP A 25 -9.87 8.81 -8.33
N LEU A 26 -10.99 8.62 -7.63
CA LEU A 26 -11.51 7.28 -7.33
C LEU A 26 -11.81 6.49 -8.61
N ARG A 27 -12.41 7.15 -9.61
CA ARG A 27 -12.70 6.56 -10.92
C ARG A 27 -11.42 6.26 -11.71
N CYS A 28 -10.48 7.19 -11.76
CA CYS A 28 -9.22 6.99 -12.47
C CYS A 28 -8.40 5.86 -11.84
N ARG A 29 -8.36 5.81 -10.50
CA ARG A 29 -7.77 4.71 -9.73
C ARG A 29 -8.39 3.36 -10.07
N GLU A 30 -9.72 3.29 -10.15
CA GLU A 30 -10.42 2.05 -10.53
C GLU A 30 -10.08 1.62 -11.96
N ILE A 31 -10.07 2.56 -12.90
CA ILE A 31 -9.69 2.28 -14.30
C ILE A 31 -8.26 1.74 -14.38
N ALA A 32 -7.31 2.35 -13.66
CA ALA A 32 -5.92 1.87 -13.61
C ALA A 32 -5.83 0.44 -13.04
N LEU A 33 -6.56 0.14 -11.96
CA LEU A 33 -6.60 -1.20 -11.38
C LEU A 33 -7.20 -2.24 -12.34
N ILE A 34 -8.28 -1.89 -13.05
CA ILE A 34 -8.92 -2.77 -14.03
C ILE A 34 -7.98 -3.02 -15.22
N ARG A 35 -7.36 -1.97 -15.78
CA ARG A 35 -6.37 -2.04 -16.86
C ARG A 35 -5.25 -3.00 -16.49
N ASP A 36 -4.78 -2.91 -15.26
CA ASP A 36 -3.65 -3.68 -14.73
C ASP A 36 -4.07 -5.09 -14.24
N GLY A 37 -5.34 -5.48 -14.41
CA GLY A 37 -5.87 -6.77 -13.99
C GLY A 37 -5.79 -6.99 -12.48
N TYR A 38 -5.78 -5.91 -11.69
CA TYR A 38 -5.51 -5.91 -10.25
C TYR A 38 -4.16 -6.55 -9.88
N LEU A 39 -3.18 -6.51 -10.78
CA LEU A 39 -1.82 -7.00 -10.54
C LEU A 39 -0.83 -5.86 -10.37
N CYS A 40 0.12 -6.07 -9.46
CA CYS A 40 1.23 -5.17 -9.22
C CYS A 40 2.18 -5.19 -10.41
N GLN A 41 2.25 -4.07 -11.14
CA GLN A 41 3.03 -3.95 -12.36
C GLN A 41 4.55 -4.14 -12.13
N PRO A 42 5.18 -3.58 -11.07
CA PRO A 42 6.56 -3.88 -10.74
C PRO A 42 6.80 -5.36 -10.44
N CYS A 43 5.88 -6.04 -9.74
CA CYS A 43 6.01 -7.47 -9.47
C CYS A 43 5.89 -8.27 -10.76
N LEU A 44 4.94 -7.92 -11.62
CA LEU A 44 4.70 -8.60 -12.90
C LEU A 44 5.92 -8.50 -13.83
N ARG A 45 6.54 -7.32 -13.93
CA ARG A 45 7.82 -7.13 -14.66
C ARG A 45 8.95 -8.02 -14.13
N ASN A 46 8.90 -8.39 -12.86
CA ASN A 46 9.84 -9.31 -12.21
C ASN A 46 9.38 -10.78 -12.23
N GLY A 47 8.37 -11.12 -13.04
CA GLY A 47 7.84 -12.49 -13.16
C GLY A 47 7.01 -12.96 -11.96
N LYS A 48 6.53 -12.04 -11.11
CA LYS A 48 5.74 -12.36 -9.91
C LYS A 48 4.31 -11.87 -10.05
N LEU A 49 3.35 -12.79 -9.93
CA LEU A 49 1.94 -12.43 -9.81
C LEU A 49 1.64 -12.01 -8.37
N THR A 50 1.39 -10.72 -8.16
CA THR A 50 1.09 -10.17 -6.84
C THR A 50 -0.11 -9.23 -6.96
N PRO A 51 -1.14 -9.37 -6.12
CA PRO A 51 -2.28 -8.46 -6.14
C PRO A 51 -1.86 -7.01 -5.87
N ALA A 52 -2.37 -6.08 -6.67
CA ALA A 52 -2.32 -4.65 -6.40
C ALA A 52 -3.61 -4.21 -5.71
N ASN A 53 -3.46 -3.35 -4.70
CA ASN A 53 -4.58 -2.72 -4.00
C ASN A 53 -4.45 -1.20 -3.93
N THR A 54 -3.37 -0.65 -4.46
CA THR A 54 -3.12 0.79 -4.51
C THR A 54 -2.58 1.17 -5.88
N VAL A 55 -2.77 2.43 -6.23
CA VAL A 55 -2.22 3.04 -7.44
C VAL A 55 -1.23 4.11 -7.01
N HIS A 56 -0.10 4.15 -7.69
CA HIS A 56 0.99 5.08 -7.44
C HIS A 56 1.18 6.00 -8.65
N HIS A 57 1.47 7.27 -8.37
CA HIS A 57 1.86 8.26 -9.36
C HIS A 57 3.34 8.08 -9.70
N ILE A 58 3.66 7.79 -10.96
CA ILE A 58 5.06 7.64 -11.43
C ILE A 58 5.80 8.97 -11.28
N LYS A 59 5.17 10.07 -11.70
CA LYS A 59 5.56 11.43 -11.38
C LYS A 59 4.65 11.94 -10.26
N HIS A 60 5.25 12.30 -9.13
CA HIS A 60 4.53 12.66 -7.91
C HIS A 60 3.53 13.81 -8.14
N TYR A 61 2.33 13.65 -7.54
CA TYR A 61 1.25 14.63 -7.59
C TYR A 61 1.66 16.03 -7.11
N GLU A 62 2.55 16.11 -6.12
CA GLU A 62 3.00 17.40 -5.54
C GLU A 62 3.78 18.25 -6.55
N ASP A 63 4.51 17.60 -7.47
CA ASP A 63 5.33 18.26 -8.48
C ASP A 63 4.59 18.40 -9.83
N TYR A 64 3.70 17.45 -10.15
CA TYR A 64 2.99 17.36 -11.45
C TYR A 64 1.49 17.13 -11.28
N PRO A 65 0.74 18.08 -10.68
CA PRO A 65 -0.71 17.95 -10.46
C PRO A 65 -1.52 17.84 -11.76
N GLU A 66 -1.01 18.33 -12.89
CA GLU A 66 -1.63 18.21 -14.20
C GLU A 66 -1.65 16.75 -14.72
N LEU A 67 -0.74 15.90 -14.22
CA LEU A 67 -0.65 14.47 -14.56
C LEU A 67 -1.38 13.59 -13.54
N ALA A 68 -2.15 14.18 -12.62
CA ALA A 68 -2.73 13.48 -11.48
C ALA A 68 -3.77 12.40 -11.88
N LEU A 69 -4.43 12.60 -13.03
CA LEU A 69 -5.47 11.73 -13.59
C LEU A 69 -5.06 11.10 -14.92
N ASP A 70 -3.81 11.27 -15.34
CA ASP A 70 -3.27 10.65 -16.54
C ASP A 70 -2.96 9.17 -16.25
N LEU A 71 -3.62 8.25 -16.95
CA LEU A 71 -3.44 6.81 -16.76
C LEU A 71 -2.01 6.36 -17.02
N ASP A 72 -1.27 7.03 -17.92
CA ASP A 72 0.12 6.69 -18.22
C ASP A 72 1.06 7.12 -17.09
N ASN A 73 0.62 8.04 -16.23
CA ASN A 73 1.31 8.43 -15.01
C ASN A 73 0.89 7.59 -13.79
N LEU A 74 0.00 6.61 -13.96
CA LEU A 74 -0.54 5.78 -12.88
C LEU A 74 -0.14 4.32 -13.03
N GLU A 75 0.32 3.74 -11.93
CA GLU A 75 0.73 2.33 -11.88
C GLU A 75 0.09 1.60 -10.68
N SER A 76 -0.56 0.46 -10.94
CA SER A 76 -1.07 -0.40 -9.88
C SER A 76 0.07 -1.15 -9.20
N ILE A 77 0.19 -1.01 -7.88
CA ILE A 77 1.27 -1.61 -7.11
C ILE A 77 0.77 -2.28 -5.82
N CYS A 78 1.57 -3.22 -5.31
CA CYS A 78 1.31 -3.87 -4.03
C CYS A 78 1.83 -3.01 -2.86
N PRO A 79 1.37 -3.23 -1.61
CA PRO A 79 1.82 -2.47 -0.45
C PRO A 79 3.34 -2.54 -0.23
N SER A 80 3.97 -3.68 -0.56
CA SER A 80 5.42 -3.83 -0.42
C SER A 80 6.18 -2.94 -1.39
N CYS A 81 5.74 -2.87 -2.65
CA CYS A 81 6.32 -1.96 -3.65
C CYS A 81 6.06 -0.50 -3.27
N HIS A 82 4.82 -0.16 -2.88
CA HIS A 82 4.49 1.20 -2.46
C HIS A 82 5.35 1.70 -1.28
N ASN A 83 5.65 0.82 -0.32
CA ASN A 83 6.51 1.19 0.80
C ASN A 83 7.98 1.36 0.41
N LYS A 84 8.45 0.72 -0.67
CA LYS A 84 9.82 0.91 -1.18
C LYS A 84 9.98 2.28 -1.84
N GLU A 85 8.93 2.79 -2.48
CA GLU A 85 8.89 4.15 -3.04
C GLU A 85 8.81 5.24 -1.95
N HIS A 86 8.43 4.87 -0.72
CA HIS A 86 8.35 5.77 0.42
C HIS A 86 9.27 5.35 1.59
N PRO A 87 10.60 5.31 1.39
CA PRO A 87 11.53 4.87 2.43
C PRO A 87 11.49 5.75 3.69
N GLU A 88 11.08 7.02 3.58
CA GLU A 88 10.90 7.95 4.69
C GLU A 88 9.80 7.52 5.69
N LYS A 89 8.86 6.67 5.24
CA LYS A 89 7.77 6.14 6.06
C LYS A 89 8.12 4.79 6.71
N GLY A 90 9.30 4.23 6.42
CA GLY A 90 9.63 2.83 6.66
C GLY A 90 10.79 2.55 7.63
N LYS A 91 10.66 2.92 8.91
CA LYS A 91 11.48 2.31 9.98
C LYS A 91 10.64 1.80 11.15
N GLY A 92 9.55 1.10 10.86
CA GLY A 92 8.90 0.24 11.85
C GLY A 92 9.50 -1.15 11.80
N LYS A 93 10.52 -1.45 12.61
CA LYS A 93 10.94 -2.84 12.84
C LYS A 93 9.74 -3.58 13.44
N LYS A 94 9.02 -4.39 12.66
CA LYS A 94 8.08 -5.34 13.24
C LYS A 94 8.91 -6.47 13.83
N GLU A 95 9.17 -6.41 15.13
CA GLU A 95 9.61 -7.58 15.88
C GLU A 95 8.59 -8.69 15.64
N THR A 96 8.98 -9.74 14.93
CA THR A 96 8.21 -10.98 14.85
C THR A 96 8.20 -11.58 16.25
N LYS A 97 7.19 -11.29 17.06
CA LYS A 97 6.95 -12.04 18.30
C LYS A 97 6.69 -13.48 17.89
N ARG A 98 7.68 -14.35 18.07
CA ARG A 98 7.51 -15.81 17.99
C ARG A 98 6.61 -16.22 19.15
N THR A 99 5.30 -16.28 18.93
CA THR A 99 4.40 -16.91 19.88
C THR A 99 4.70 -18.41 19.88
N LYS A 100 5.01 -18.97 21.04
CA LYS A 100 5.18 -20.42 21.21
C LYS A 100 3.81 -21.08 20.97
N ILE A 101 3.59 -21.65 19.79
CA ILE A 101 2.39 -22.46 19.52
C ILE A 101 2.58 -23.80 20.25
N PRO A 102 1.69 -24.19 21.18
CA PRO A 102 1.78 -25.50 21.80
C PRO A 102 1.45 -26.58 20.76
N VAL A 103 2.38 -27.51 20.55
CA VAL A 103 2.16 -28.69 19.69
C VAL A 103 1.37 -29.72 20.49
N ILE A 104 0.09 -29.89 20.15
CA ILE A 104 -0.74 -30.96 20.72
C ILE A 104 -0.40 -32.25 19.97
N LYS A 105 0.24 -33.20 20.66
CA LYS A 105 0.46 -34.55 20.14
C LYS A 105 -0.77 -35.39 20.49
N SER A 106 -1.55 -35.79 19.49
CA SER A 106 -2.56 -36.84 19.66
C SER A 106 -1.93 -38.22 19.47
N LYS A 107 -2.35 -39.19 20.27
CA LYS A 107 -2.13 -40.62 20.00
C LYS A 107 -3.42 -41.20 19.43
N ALA A 108 -3.30 -42.23 18.59
CA ALA A 108 -4.45 -42.98 18.09
C ALA A 108 -5.15 -43.68 19.27
N ASN A 109 -6.48 -43.67 19.26
CA ASN A 109 -7.29 -44.34 20.27
C ASN A 109 -7.26 -45.84 19.98
N GLU A 110 -6.74 -46.65 20.91
CA GLU A 110 -6.57 -48.10 20.71
C GLU A 110 -7.90 -48.89 20.79
N GLU A 111 -9.00 -48.25 21.16
CA GLU A 111 -10.33 -48.88 21.30
C GLU A 111 -11.13 -48.98 19.99
N VAL A 112 -10.45 -48.97 18.84
CA VAL A 112 -11.07 -49.26 17.53
C VAL A 112 -10.33 -50.43 16.88
N THR A 113 -10.46 -51.61 17.48
CA THR A 113 -10.23 -52.93 16.86
C THR A 113 -11.34 -53.87 17.25
#